data_AF-A0A1Z1WM20-F1
#
_entry.id   AF-A0A1Z1WM20-F1
#
_cell.length_a   1.000
_cell.length_b   1.000
_cell.length_c   1.000
_cell.angle_alpha   90.00
_cell.angle_beta   90.00
_cell.angle_gamma   90.00
#
_symmetry.space_group_name_H-M   'P 1'
#
loop_
_entity.id
_entity.type
_entity.pdbx_description
1 polymer ?
#
loop_
_entity_poly.entity_id
_entity_poly.type
_entity_poly.pdbx_seq_one_letter_code
_entity_poly.pdbx_strand_id
1 'polypeptide(L)'
;MAAPGTSYTLRATTDQGGEATRSFKTAPPEKVNKVTITPGSSLKTVGVAQPLSIVFDHPVKNKAEVEKHLKVTTSNDTTGSWGWIKNYDGKDRVDWRPKEYWKSGTKVKLDAQLNGVDSGTDGGWFVRDYAQPSPSSARTRSSR
;
A
#
# COMPACT_ATOMS: atom_id res chain seq x y z
N MET A 1 1.40 -14.26 -3.52
CA MET A 1 2.84 -14.27 -3.85
C MET A 1 3.62 -14.36 -2.55
N ALA A 2 4.79 -15.00 -2.55
CA ALA A 2 5.64 -15.12 -1.36
C ALA A 2 6.48 -13.83 -1.19
N ALA A 3 6.50 -13.26 0.01
CA ALA A 3 7.26 -12.06 0.34
C ALA A 3 8.78 -12.35 0.27
N PRO A 4 9.60 -11.45 -0.30
CA PRO A 4 11.05 -11.57 -0.32
C PRO A 4 11.67 -11.68 1.09
N GLY A 5 12.80 -12.38 1.21
CA GLY A 5 13.52 -12.58 2.47
C GLY A 5 12.80 -13.39 3.55
N THR A 6 11.65 -13.98 3.24
CA THR A 6 10.74 -14.63 4.20
C THR A 6 10.88 -16.15 4.12
N SER A 7 10.90 -16.80 5.30
CA SER A 7 10.90 -18.26 5.40
C SER A 7 9.46 -18.79 5.36
N TYR A 8 9.22 -19.76 4.49
CA TYR A 8 7.95 -20.45 4.34
C TYR A 8 8.12 -21.93 4.69
N THR A 9 7.15 -22.49 5.40
CA THR A 9 7.07 -23.92 5.69
C THR A 9 5.89 -24.51 4.92
N LEU A 10 6.19 -25.40 3.98
CA LEU A 10 5.20 -26.19 3.25
C LEU A 10 5.01 -27.51 3.97
N ARG A 11 3.75 -27.86 4.23
CA ARG A 11 3.34 -29.16 4.73
C ARG A 11 2.50 -29.82 3.64
N ALA A 12 2.96 -30.96 3.15
CA ALA A 12 2.25 -31.79 2.19
C ALA A 12 1.80 -33.07 2.90
N THR A 13 0.53 -33.42 2.71
CA THR A 13 -0.05 -34.67 3.20
C THR A 13 -0.61 -35.43 2.02
N THR A 14 -0.35 -36.74 1.98
CA THR A 14 -0.90 -37.66 0.99
C THR A 14 -2.16 -38.30 1.53
N ASP A 15 -3.04 -38.74 0.63
CA ASP A 15 -4.23 -39.53 0.88
C ASP A 15 -3.93 -40.88 1.55
N GLN A 16 -2.71 -41.39 1.40
CA GLN A 16 -2.22 -42.59 2.11
C GLN A 16 -1.57 -42.29 3.47
N GLY A 17 -1.71 -41.07 4.00
CA GLY A 17 -1.25 -40.71 5.34
C GLY A 17 0.24 -40.35 5.46
N GLY A 18 0.99 -40.33 4.35
CA GLY A 18 2.35 -39.83 4.32
C GLY A 18 2.39 -38.31 4.45
N GLU A 19 3.30 -37.79 5.28
CA GLU A 19 3.50 -36.36 5.52
C GLU A 19 4.93 -35.95 5.17
N ALA A 20 5.07 -34.82 4.49
CA ALA A 20 6.36 -34.19 4.22
C ALA A 20 6.31 -32.71 4.57
N THR A 21 7.31 -32.25 5.32
CA THR A 21 7.52 -30.84 5.62
C THR A 21 8.78 -30.35 4.92
N ARG A 22 8.69 -29.19 4.25
CA ARG A 22 9.80 -28.52 3.56
C ARG A 22 9.80 -27.05 3.91
N SER A 23 10.95 -26.52 4.30
CA SER A 23 11.14 -25.10 4.49
C SER A 23 11.95 -24.52 3.34
N PHE A 24 11.52 -23.38 2.82
CA PHE A 24 12.30 -22.60 1.85
C PHE A 24 12.33 -21.14 2.29
N LYS A 25 13.43 -20.45 1.99
CA LYS A 25 13.57 -19.02 2.23
C LYS A 25 13.58 -18.31 0.89
N THR A 26 12.72 -17.32 0.71
CA THR A 26 12.78 -16.47 -0.48
C THR A 26 14.04 -15.60 -0.40
N ALA A 27 14.68 -15.34 -1.53
CA ALA A 27 15.87 -14.50 -1.58
C ALA A 27 15.54 -13.10 -1.01
N PRO A 28 16.47 -12.47 -0.26
CA PRO A 28 16.30 -11.08 0.12
C PRO A 28 16.24 -10.23 -1.17
N PRO A 29 15.40 -9.18 -1.20
CA PRO A 29 15.32 -8.33 -2.36
C PRO A 29 16.60 -7.48 -2.45
N GLU A 30 17.24 -7.49 -3.62
CA GLU A 30 18.41 -6.64 -3.89
C GLU A 30 18.08 -5.15 -3.82
N LYS A 31 16.82 -4.81 -4.14
CA LYS A 31 16.29 -3.45 -4.13
C LYS A 31 14.89 -3.44 -3.54
N VAL A 32 14.67 -2.51 -2.59
CA VAL A 32 13.40 -2.36 -1.90
C VAL A 32 12.75 -1.04 -2.30
N ASN A 33 11.59 -1.12 -2.95
CA ASN A 33 10.81 0.07 -3.29
C ASN A 33 9.98 0.48 -2.06
N LYS A 34 10.35 1.59 -1.42
CA LYS A 34 9.59 2.13 -0.29
C LYS A 34 8.59 3.16 -0.79
N VAL A 35 7.50 3.34 -0.05
CA VAL A 35 6.51 4.35 -0.36
C VAL A 35 6.43 5.45 0.70
N THR A 36 6.16 6.67 0.24
CA THR A 36 5.77 7.81 1.06
C THR A 36 4.33 8.16 0.73
N ILE A 37 3.44 8.14 1.73
CA ILE A 37 2.02 8.44 1.55
C ILE A 37 1.74 9.88 2.00
N THR A 38 1.02 10.62 1.16
CA THR A 38 0.59 12.00 1.42
C THR A 38 -0.92 12.10 1.23
N PRO A 39 -1.68 12.75 2.13
CA PRO A 39 -1.24 13.38 3.38
C PRO A 39 -0.66 12.34 4.35
N GLY A 40 0.41 12.68 5.06
CA GLY A 40 1.00 11.77 6.05
C GLY A 40 0.02 11.42 7.16
N SER A 41 0.23 10.29 7.83
CA SER A 41 -0.65 9.77 8.90
C SER A 41 -0.84 10.72 10.10
N SER A 42 0.08 11.67 10.30
CA SER A 42 -0.02 12.71 11.33
C SER A 42 -0.98 13.85 10.98
N LEU A 43 -1.29 14.05 9.69
CA LEU A 43 -2.20 15.09 9.24
C LEU A 43 -3.65 14.61 9.38
N LYS A 44 -4.36 15.21 10.34
CA LYS A 44 -5.74 14.81 10.66
C LYS A 44 -6.81 15.39 9.74
N THR A 45 -6.51 16.49 9.08
CA THR A 45 -7.48 17.20 8.25
C THR A 45 -6.72 17.91 7.14
N VAL A 46 -7.26 17.80 5.93
CA VAL A 46 -6.72 18.44 4.74
C VAL A 46 -7.85 19.12 3.97
N GLY A 47 -7.50 20.02 3.07
CA GLY A 47 -8.47 20.70 2.21
C GLY A 47 -9.18 19.74 1.26
N VAL A 48 -10.35 20.15 0.77
CA VAL A 48 -11.23 19.33 -0.08
C VAL A 48 -10.69 19.01 -1.48
N ALA A 49 -9.57 19.64 -1.86
CA ALA A 49 -8.87 19.41 -3.12
C ALA A 49 -7.65 18.48 -2.98
N GLN A 50 -7.35 18.01 -1.76
CA GLN A 50 -6.13 17.24 -1.51
C GLN A 50 -6.24 15.81 -2.06
N PRO A 51 -5.36 15.38 -2.97
CA PRO A 51 -5.30 13.98 -3.40
C PRO A 51 -4.66 13.09 -2.33
N LEU A 52 -5.03 11.81 -2.30
CA LEU A 52 -4.25 10.78 -1.63
C LEU A 52 -3.15 10.33 -2.59
N SER A 53 -1.90 10.53 -2.24
CA SER A 53 -0.74 10.32 -3.10
C SER A 53 0.20 9.29 -2.50
N ILE A 54 0.75 8.41 -3.34
CA ILE A 54 1.78 7.44 -2.97
C ILE A 54 2.99 7.72 -3.87
N VAL A 55 4.11 8.11 -3.27
CA VAL A 55 5.38 8.36 -3.96
C VAL A 55 6.31 7.19 -3.72
N PHE A 56 6.94 6.68 -4.78
CA PHE A 56 7.81 5.50 -4.75
C PHE A 56 9.28 5.91 -4.79
N ASP A 57 10.13 5.29 -3.96
CA ASP A 57 11.57 5.59 -3.93
C ASP A 57 12.30 5.12 -5.18
N HIS A 58 11.75 4.12 -5.88
CA HIS A 58 12.27 3.60 -7.14
C HIS A 58 11.19 3.56 -8.22
N PRO A 59 11.57 3.51 -9.52
CA PRO A 59 10.62 3.45 -10.62
C PRO A 59 9.63 2.30 -10.49
N VAL A 60 8.39 2.51 -10.91
CA VAL A 60 7.36 1.47 -10.98
C VAL A 60 7.04 1.20 -12.44
N LYS A 61 7.58 0.10 -12.97
CA LYS A 61 7.30 -0.37 -14.32
C LYS A 61 6.05 -1.24 -14.35
N ASN A 62 5.82 -2.04 -13.31
CA ASN A 62 4.64 -2.88 -13.20
C ASN A 62 3.47 -2.17 -12.49
N LYS A 63 3.03 -1.06 -13.08
CA LYS A 63 2.00 -0.17 -12.51
C LYS A 63 0.66 -0.87 -12.26
N ALA A 64 0.23 -1.68 -13.23
CA ALA A 64 -1.02 -2.41 -13.14
C ALA A 64 -1.03 -3.43 -12.00
N GLU A 65 0.10 -4.09 -11.74
CA GLU A 65 0.19 -5.01 -10.61
C GLU A 65 0.16 -4.25 -9.28
N VAL A 66 0.93 -3.16 -9.16
CA VAL A 66 0.92 -2.32 -7.95
C VAL A 66 -0.50 -1.81 -7.66
N GLU A 67 -1.21 -1.27 -8.65
CA GLU A 67 -2.57 -0.72 -8.45
C GLU A 67 -3.59 -1.74 -7.95
N LYS A 68 -3.50 -3.02 -8.34
CA LYS A 68 -4.41 -4.07 -7.85
C LYS A 68 -4.36 -4.25 -6.34
N HIS A 69 -3.21 -3.96 -5.74
CA HIS A 69 -2.98 -4.08 -4.29
C HIS A 69 -3.27 -2.78 -3.54
N LEU A 70 -3.74 -1.73 -4.22
CA LEU A 70 -4.10 -0.45 -3.62
C LEU A 70 -5.62 -0.30 -3.48
N LYS A 71 -6.10 -0.18 -2.25
CA LYS A 71 -7.52 0.01 -1.95
C LYS A 71 -7.76 1.28 -1.13
N VAL A 72 -8.67 2.11 -1.62
CA VAL A 72 -9.18 3.28 -0.88
C VAL A 72 -10.60 3.01 -0.43
N THR A 73 -10.87 3.21 0.86
CA THR A 73 -12.22 3.18 1.42
C THR A 73 -12.55 4.55 1.98
N THR A 74 -13.75 5.04 1.68
CA THR A 74 -14.24 6.33 2.16
C THR A 74 -15.50 6.14 2.97
N SER A 75 -15.76 6.99 3.97
CA SER A 75 -16.95 6.83 4.85
C SER A 75 -18.28 7.18 4.21
N ASN A 76 -18.26 7.75 3.01
CA ASN A 76 -19.43 8.24 2.28
C ASN A 76 -19.47 7.68 0.85
N ASP A 77 -18.76 6.56 0.61
CA ASP A 77 -18.72 5.85 -0.67
C ASP A 77 -18.35 6.75 -1.86
N THR A 78 -17.45 7.73 -1.62
CA THR A 78 -16.92 8.60 -2.66
C THR A 78 -16.24 7.76 -3.74
N THR A 79 -16.72 7.91 -4.97
CA THR A 79 -16.12 7.30 -6.15
C THR A 79 -14.92 8.11 -6.62
N GLY A 80 -13.82 7.42 -6.91
CA GLY A 80 -12.59 8.01 -7.42
C GLY A 80 -11.77 7.01 -8.21
N SER A 81 -10.61 7.43 -8.65
CA SER A 81 -9.72 6.62 -9.49
C SER A 81 -8.26 6.91 -9.20
N TRP A 82 -7.41 5.93 -9.52
CA TRP A 82 -5.96 6.07 -9.50
C TRP A 82 -5.46 6.75 -10.77
N GLY A 83 -4.41 7.58 -10.65
CA GLY A 83 -3.73 8.21 -11.76
C GLY A 83 -2.23 8.29 -11.52
N TRP A 84 -1.44 7.71 -12.43
CA TRP A 84 0.02 7.78 -12.38
C TRP A 84 0.55 9.09 -12.93
N ILE A 85 1.42 9.72 -12.16
CA ILE A 85 2.11 10.94 -12.51
C ILE A 85 3.57 10.87 -12.07
N LYS A 86 4.33 11.92 -12.40
CA LYS A 86 5.64 12.16 -11.81
C LYS A 86 5.50 13.10 -10.62
N ASN A 87 6.20 12.79 -9.55
CA ASN A 87 6.38 13.72 -8.44
C ASN A 87 7.34 14.86 -8.88
N TYR A 88 7.35 15.98 -8.14
CA TYR A 88 8.16 17.15 -8.47
C TYR A 88 9.67 16.86 -8.52
N ASP A 89 10.13 15.82 -7.81
CA ASP A 89 11.51 15.34 -7.78
C ASP A 89 11.79 14.25 -8.85
N GLY A 90 10.84 14.00 -9.76
CA GLY A 90 10.97 13.03 -10.85
C GLY A 90 10.64 11.58 -10.47
N LYS A 91 10.35 11.30 -9.18
CA LYS A 91 9.93 9.97 -8.72
C LYS A 91 8.57 9.58 -9.28
N ASP A 92 8.32 8.28 -9.41
CA ASP A 92 6.98 7.80 -9.77
C ASP A 92 6.03 8.05 -8.60
N ARG A 93 4.80 8.48 -8.95
CA ARG A 93 3.74 8.78 -7.99
C ARG A 93 2.40 8.31 -8.54
N VAL A 94 1.56 7.77 -7.69
CA VAL A 94 0.16 7.47 -8.02
C VAL A 94 -0.76 8.23 -7.08
N ASP A 95 -1.74 8.91 -7.65
CA ASP A 95 -2.74 9.69 -6.92
C ASP A 95 -4.10 9.01 -7.01
N TRP A 96 -4.77 8.84 -5.88
CA TRP A 96 -6.20 8.62 -5.85
C TRP A 96 -6.92 9.95 -5.73
N ARG A 97 -7.86 10.20 -6.64
CA ARG A 97 -8.68 11.40 -6.64
C ARG A 97 -10.16 11.04 -6.76
N PRO A 98 -11.02 11.70 -5.98
CA PRO A 98 -12.46 11.61 -6.18
C PRO A 98 -12.87 12.27 -7.50
N LYS A 99 -13.99 11.85 -8.09
CA LYS A 99 -14.52 12.47 -9.32
C LYS A 99 -14.86 13.95 -9.13
N GLU A 100 -15.34 14.28 -7.93
CA GLU A 100 -15.69 15.63 -7.48
C GLU A 100 -14.88 15.97 -6.23
N TYR A 101 -14.86 17.23 -5.80
CA TYR A 101 -14.19 17.61 -4.55
C TYR A 101 -14.67 16.78 -3.35
N TRP A 102 -13.77 16.54 -2.40
CA TRP A 102 -14.11 15.82 -1.18
C TRP A 102 -15.23 16.54 -0.43
N LYS A 103 -16.27 15.79 -0.05
CA LYS A 103 -17.27 16.32 0.90
C LYS A 103 -16.57 16.57 2.24
N SER A 104 -16.89 17.68 2.89
CA SER A 104 -16.34 17.99 4.21
C SER A 104 -16.62 16.86 5.20
N GLY A 105 -15.63 16.53 6.03
CA GLY A 105 -15.73 15.44 7.00
C GLY A 105 -15.59 14.02 6.41
N THR A 106 -15.30 13.87 5.11
CA THR A 106 -15.03 12.56 4.52
C THR A 106 -13.81 11.91 5.16
N LYS A 107 -13.99 10.70 5.69
CA LYS A 107 -12.92 9.85 6.20
C LYS A 107 -12.38 9.00 5.08
N VAL A 108 -11.06 8.99 4.89
CA VAL A 108 -10.37 8.26 3.81
C VAL A 108 -9.37 7.29 4.44
N LYS A 109 -9.46 6.01 4.07
CA LYS A 109 -8.53 4.96 4.50
C LYS A 109 -7.83 4.40 3.28
N LEU A 110 -6.50 4.25 3.38
CA LEU A 110 -5.69 3.52 2.40
C LEU A 110 -5.25 2.18 2.98
N ASP A 111 -5.45 1.12 2.19
CA ASP A 111 -4.94 -0.21 2.42
C ASP A 111 -4.11 -0.60 1.18
N ALA A 112 -2.79 -0.65 1.34
CA ALA A 112 -1.83 -0.97 0.28
C ALA A 112 -1.10 -2.27 0.63
N GLN A 113 -1.58 -3.38 0.06
CA GLN A 113 -1.11 -4.74 0.31
C GLN A 113 0.09 -5.09 -0.56
N LEU A 114 1.15 -4.30 -0.42
CA LEU A 114 2.28 -4.35 -1.32
C LEU A 114 3.32 -5.41 -0.93
N ASN A 115 3.23 -6.04 0.24
CA ASN A 115 4.27 -7.00 0.63
C ASN A 115 4.41 -8.16 -0.37
N GLY A 116 5.61 -8.30 -0.95
CA GLY A 116 5.88 -9.29 -1.97
C GLY A 116 5.35 -8.95 -3.37
N VAL A 117 5.03 -7.69 -3.63
CA VAL A 117 4.71 -7.19 -4.96
C VAL A 117 6.01 -6.73 -5.65
N ASP A 118 6.17 -7.11 -6.92
CA ASP A 118 7.27 -6.67 -7.78
C ASP A 118 6.88 -5.37 -8.49
N SER A 119 7.65 -4.29 -8.27
CA SER A 119 7.44 -3.01 -8.96
C SER A 119 8.00 -2.98 -10.38
N GLY A 120 8.69 -4.05 -10.79
CA GLY A 120 9.28 -4.25 -12.11
C GLY A 120 10.75 -3.83 -12.19
N THR A 121 11.29 -3.87 -13.40
CA THR A 121 12.70 -3.60 -13.69
C THR A 121 13.15 -2.26 -13.08
N ASP A 122 14.32 -2.29 -12.42
CA ASP A 122 14.94 -1.18 -11.67
C ASP A 122 14.18 -0.65 -10.45
N GLY A 123 12.93 -1.08 -10.26
CA GLY A 123 12.09 -0.74 -9.12
C GLY A 123 12.32 -1.63 -7.90
N GLY A 124 12.49 -2.93 -8.12
CA GLY A 124 12.65 -3.93 -7.06
C GLY A 124 11.33 -4.31 -6.40
N TRP A 125 11.41 -4.85 -5.19
CA TRP A 125 10.24 -5.41 -4.49
C TRP A 125 9.76 -4.52 -3.36
N PHE A 126 8.47 -4.58 -3.08
CA PHE A 126 7.90 -4.12 -1.84
C PHE A 126 8.00 -5.21 -0.77
N VAL A 127 8.36 -4.83 0.46
CA VAL A 127 8.65 -5.77 1.56
C VAL A 127 7.76 -5.58 2.78
N ARG A 128 6.73 -4.74 2.65
CA ARG A 128 5.77 -4.46 3.71
C ARG A 128 4.47 -3.94 3.12
N ASP A 129 3.40 -4.13 3.87
CA ASP A 129 2.13 -3.49 3.62
C ASP A 129 2.12 -2.08 4.24
N TYR A 130 1.30 -1.21 3.67
CA TYR A 130 1.10 0.14 4.16
C TYR A 130 -0.38 0.36 4.41
N ALA A 131 -0.74 0.65 5.65
CA ALA A 131 -2.08 1.04 6.03
C ALA A 131 -2.03 2.45 6.61
N GLN A 132 -2.80 3.36 6.03
CA GLN A 132 -3.05 4.66 6.64
C GLN A 132 -4.48 4.66 7.20
N PRO A 133 -4.64 4.65 8.54
CA PRO A 133 -5.96 4.80 9.11
C PRO A 133 -6.52 6.17 8.73
N SER A 134 -7.83 6.25 8.51
CA SER A 134 -8.50 7.54 8.43
C SER A 134 -8.11 8.37 9.65
N PRO A 135 -7.90 9.69 9.51
CA PRO A 135 -7.76 10.52 10.68
C PRO A 135 -9.01 10.37 11.54
N SER A 136 -8.84 9.73 12.68
CA SER A 136 -9.91 9.52 13.64
C SER A 136 -10.08 10.83 14.41
N SER A 137 -11.24 11.46 14.24
CA SER A 137 -11.76 12.39 15.24
C SER A 137 -11.86 11.67 16.59
N ALA A 138 -11.49 12.42 17.65
CA ALA A 138 -11.62 12.11 19.07
C ALA A 138 -10.61 11.10 19.66
N ARG A 139 -9.51 11.64 20.20
CA ARG A 139 -8.99 11.15 21.49
C ARG A 139 -9.60 12.08 22.54
N THR A 140 -10.66 11.64 23.21
CA THR A 140 -11.16 12.34 24.39
C THR A 140 -10.05 12.37 25.42
N ARG A 141 -9.74 13.58 25.89
CA ARG A 141 -8.81 13.84 27.00
C ARG A 141 -9.36 13.08 28.22
N SER A 142 -8.63 12.10 28.73
CA SER A 142 -8.86 11.59 30.08
C SER A 142 -7.75 12.16 30.95
N SER A 143 -8.13 13.13 31.77
CA SER A 143 -7.30 13.70 32.83
C SER A 143 -7.07 12.67 33.93
N ARG A 144 -5.84 12.55 34.39
CA ARG A 144 -5.52 12.41 35.81
C ARG A 144 -4.50 13.47 36.17
#